data_AF-A0A1T0CTJ8-F1
#
_entry.id   AF-A0A1T0CTJ8-F1
#
_cell.length_a   1.000
_cell.length_b   1.000
_cell.length_c   1.000
_cell.angle_alpha   90.00
_cell.angle_beta   90.00
_cell.angle_gamma   90.00
#
_symmetry.space_group_name_H-M   'P 1'
#
loop_
_entity.id
_entity.type
_entity.pdbx_description
1 polymer ?
#
loop_
_entity_poly.entity_id
_entity_poly.type
_entity_poly.pdbx_seq_one_letter_code
_entity_poly.pdbx_strand_id
1 'polypeptide(L)'
;MIHFVTKNQLPKMKKAIKIDLSICESKEDVILLISKKIRGKDSPDLVSGRSLDALFDVVSDFFMENWLTWGDICIYGWGDFSLQHPMLSQQILSLIMDAYISGISSTLRLIEWGDINYQSSNLLSAVTEKKPFIYVVI
;
A
#
# COMPACT_ATOMS: atom_id res chain seq x y z
N MET A 1 6.82 -2.44 5.53
CA MET A 1 6.95 -3.79 6.15
C MET A 1 5.59 -4.22 6.67
N ILE A 2 5.15 -5.45 6.36
CA ILE A 2 3.83 -5.98 6.76
C ILE A 2 3.90 -6.58 8.17
N HIS A 3 2.91 -6.24 9.00
CA HIS A 3 2.77 -6.70 10.37
C HIS A 3 1.38 -7.27 10.60
N PHE A 4 1.31 -8.55 10.97
CA PHE A 4 0.06 -9.16 11.43
C PHE A 4 -0.14 -8.84 12.91
N VAL A 5 -1.26 -8.21 13.24
CA VAL A 5 -1.56 -7.74 14.60
C VAL A 5 -3.02 -7.96 14.94
N THR A 6 -3.33 -8.11 16.22
CA THR A 6 -4.70 -7.98 16.72
C THR A 6 -5.05 -6.51 16.96
N LYS A 7 -6.35 -6.17 17.09
CA LYS A 7 -6.80 -4.79 17.39
C LYS A 7 -6.09 -4.16 18.60
N ASN A 8 -5.78 -4.96 19.62
CA ASN A 8 -5.13 -4.50 20.86
C ASN A 8 -3.61 -4.25 20.70
N GLN A 9 -3.00 -4.82 19.67
CA GLN A 9 -1.57 -4.66 19.35
C GLN A 9 -1.32 -3.52 18.36
N LEU A 10 -2.38 -2.92 17.82
CA LEU A 10 -2.26 -1.82 16.87
C LEU A 10 -1.68 -0.58 17.57
N PRO A 11 -0.57 -0.01 17.07
CA PRO A 11 0.02 1.16 17.71
C PRO A 11 -0.89 2.39 17.60
N LYS A 12 -0.79 3.31 18.57
CA LYS A 12 -1.50 4.59 18.51
C LYS A 12 -0.83 5.50 17.49
N MET A 13 -1.40 5.56 16.28
CA MET A 13 -0.87 6.31 15.15
C MET A 13 -1.61 7.65 14.97
N LYS A 14 -0.85 8.74 14.73
CA LYS A 14 -1.43 10.08 14.50
C LYS A 14 -2.06 10.24 13.11
N LYS A 15 -1.51 9.55 12.10
CA LYS A 15 -2.02 9.53 10.72
C LYS A 15 -1.89 8.10 10.19
N ALA A 16 -3.02 7.50 9.79
CA ALA A 16 -3.04 6.16 9.21
C ALA A 16 -4.17 6.04 8.17
N ILE A 17 -3.89 5.36 7.07
CA ILE A 17 -4.91 4.98 6.09
C ILE A 17 -5.64 3.75 6.63
N LYS A 18 -6.96 3.86 6.77
CA LYS A 18 -7.80 2.78 7.28
C LYS A 18 -8.60 2.15 6.14
N ILE A 19 -8.40 0.85 5.97
CA ILE A 19 -9.07 0.00 4.98
C ILE A 19 -9.82 -1.06 5.77
N ASP A 20 -11.14 -1.10 5.67
CA ASP A 20 -11.95 -2.10 6.37
C ASP A 20 -12.50 -3.09 5.36
N LEU A 21 -12.02 -4.33 5.36
CA LEU A 21 -12.45 -5.35 4.39
C LEU A 21 -13.78 -6.01 4.80
N SER A 22 -14.28 -5.77 6.01
CA SER A 22 -15.53 -6.38 6.48
C SER A 22 -16.78 -5.89 5.73
N ILE A 23 -16.65 -4.77 5.02
CA ILE A 23 -17.73 -4.20 4.18
C ILE A 23 -17.72 -4.74 2.74
N CYS A 24 -16.75 -5.57 2.37
CA CYS A 24 -16.61 -6.10 1.02
C CYS A 24 -17.34 -7.45 0.90
N GLU A 25 -18.14 -7.61 -0.17
CA GLU A 25 -18.89 -8.85 -0.43
C GLU A 25 -18.23 -9.69 -1.53
N SER A 26 -17.42 -9.07 -2.38
CA SER A 26 -16.74 -9.71 -3.51
C SER A 26 -15.24 -9.39 -3.57
N LYS A 27 -14.52 -10.17 -4.40
CA LYS A 27 -13.09 -9.94 -4.67
C LYS A 27 -12.86 -8.58 -5.32
N GLU A 28 -13.77 -8.19 -6.20
CA GLU A 28 -13.78 -6.92 -6.90
C GLU A 28 -13.96 -5.75 -5.93
N ASP A 29 -14.80 -5.90 -4.91
CA ASP A 29 -15.00 -4.87 -3.88
C ASP A 29 -13.73 -4.63 -3.07
N VAL A 30 -13.01 -5.71 -2.74
CA VAL A 30 -11.72 -5.62 -2.03
C VAL A 30 -10.71 -4.84 -2.86
N ILE A 31 -10.56 -5.21 -4.14
CA ILE A 31 -9.63 -4.53 -5.06
C ILE A 31 -9.99 -3.04 -5.17
N LEU A 32 -11.26 -2.72 -5.44
CA LEU A 32 -11.73 -1.35 -5.58
C LEU A 32 -11.55 -0.53 -4.29
N LEU A 33 -11.83 -1.13 -3.13
CA LEU A 33 -11.69 -0.45 -1.84
C LEU A 33 -10.23 -0.12 -1.55
N ILE A 34 -9.31 -1.05 -1.76
CA ILE A 34 -7.88 -0.84 -1.56
C ILE A 34 -7.38 0.24 -2.52
N SER A 35 -7.69 0.14 -3.82
CA SER A 35 -7.29 1.14 -4.81
C SER A 35 -7.82 2.54 -4.47
N LYS A 36 -9.07 2.65 -3.96
CA LYS A 36 -9.64 3.93 -3.57
C LYS A 36 -8.95 4.54 -2.34
N LYS A 37 -8.49 3.71 -1.40
CA LYS A 37 -7.86 4.16 -0.16
C LYS A 37 -6.37 4.46 -0.32
N ILE A 38 -5.71 3.75 -1.23
CA ILE A 38 -4.28 3.86 -1.54
C ILE A 38 -4.14 4.42 -2.97
N ARG A 39 -4.74 5.59 -3.22
CA ARG A 39 -4.74 6.21 -4.55
C ARG A 39 -3.79 7.39 -4.60
N GLY A 40 -2.95 7.44 -5.63
CA GLY A 40 -2.26 8.66 -6.02
C GLY A 40 -3.25 9.79 -6.34
N LYS A 41 -2.80 11.03 -6.19
CA LYS A 41 -3.43 12.23 -6.76
C LYS A 41 -3.45 12.18 -8.29
N ASP A 42 -2.41 11.62 -8.91
CA ASP A 42 -2.28 11.57 -10.37
C ASP A 42 -2.91 10.31 -10.96
N SER A 43 -3.23 9.30 -10.14
CA SER A 43 -4.03 8.16 -10.59
C SER A 43 -5.47 8.58 -10.92
N PRO A 44 -6.06 8.11 -12.04
CA PRO A 44 -7.39 8.53 -12.50
C PRO A 44 -8.48 8.29 -11.44
N ASP A 45 -9.44 9.21 -11.36
CA ASP A 45 -10.53 9.15 -10.38
C ASP A 45 -11.37 7.88 -10.48
N LEU A 46 -11.48 7.36 -11.70
CA LEU A 46 -12.06 6.07 -12.01
C LEU A 46 -10.94 5.02 -11.99
N VAL A 47 -10.77 4.33 -10.87
CA VAL A 47 -10.10 3.03 -10.86
C VAL A 47 -10.99 2.07 -11.65
N SER A 48 -10.84 2.07 -12.97
CA SER A 48 -11.67 1.28 -13.89
C SER A 48 -11.24 -0.19 -13.95
N GLY A 49 -10.03 -0.49 -13.48
CA GLY A 49 -9.52 -1.85 -13.42
C GLY A 49 -9.91 -2.55 -12.12
N ARG A 50 -10.68 -3.64 -12.25
CA ARG A 50 -10.98 -4.60 -11.18
C ARG A 50 -9.96 -5.75 -11.15
N SER A 51 -8.78 -5.54 -11.76
CA SER A 51 -7.70 -6.53 -11.84
C SER A 51 -6.62 -6.24 -10.80
N LEU A 52 -5.83 -7.27 -10.51
CA LEU A 52 -4.62 -7.11 -9.70
C LEU A 52 -3.60 -6.18 -10.39
N ASP A 53 -3.50 -6.22 -11.72
CA ASP A 53 -2.59 -5.31 -12.44
C ASP A 53 -2.97 -3.85 -12.23
N ALA A 54 -4.26 -3.52 -12.30
CA ALA A 54 -4.73 -2.16 -12.05
C ALA A 54 -4.56 -1.74 -10.59
N LEU A 55 -4.68 -2.68 -9.64
CA LEU A 55 -4.36 -2.42 -8.24
C LEU A 55 -2.87 -2.13 -8.05
N PHE A 56 -1.99 -2.85 -8.76
CA PHE A 56 -0.56 -2.62 -8.72
C PHE A 56 -0.21 -1.22 -9.21
N ASP A 57 -0.75 -0.80 -10.36
CA ASP A 57 -0.50 0.53 -10.92
C ASP A 57 -0.90 1.64 -9.93
N VAL A 58 -2.11 1.57 -9.39
CA VAL A 58 -2.62 2.57 -8.43
C VAL A 58 -1.79 2.63 -7.15
N VAL A 59 -1.44 1.47 -6.60
CA VAL A 59 -0.65 1.40 -5.36
C VAL A 59 0.79 1.86 -5.61
N SER A 60 1.37 1.50 -6.75
CA SER A 60 2.72 1.92 -7.16
C SER A 60 2.79 3.44 -7.35
N ASP A 61 1.83 4.03 -8.06
CA ASP A 61 1.72 5.49 -8.22
C ASP A 61 1.61 6.18 -6.87
N PHE A 62 0.74 5.67 -6.00
CA PHE A 62 0.60 6.20 -4.66
C PHE A 62 1.93 6.20 -3.89
N PHE A 63 2.72 5.13 -3.98
CA PHE A 63 4.05 5.06 -3.36
C PHE A 63 5.03 6.09 -3.92
N MET A 64 5.04 6.27 -5.25
CA MET A 64 5.89 7.23 -5.94
C MET A 64 5.52 8.68 -5.60
N GLU A 65 4.24 9.04 -5.73
CA GLU A 65 3.76 10.40 -5.53
C GLU A 65 3.87 10.88 -4.09
N ASN A 66 3.67 9.98 -3.13
CA ASN A 66 3.76 10.32 -1.72
C ASN A 66 5.20 10.28 -1.21
N TRP A 67 6.20 10.08 -2.08
CA TRP A 67 7.64 10.05 -1.74
C TRP A 67 7.93 9.22 -0.49
N LEU A 68 7.15 8.15 -0.27
CA LEU A 68 7.26 7.29 0.89
C LEU A 68 7.04 8.00 2.25
N THR A 69 6.48 9.21 2.25
CA THR A 69 6.15 10.06 3.43
C THR A 69 4.75 9.84 4.02
N TRP A 70 3.99 8.93 3.42
CA TRP A 70 2.63 8.64 3.82
C TRP A 70 2.55 7.93 5.18
N GLY A 71 1.38 8.03 5.83
CA GLY A 71 1.13 7.39 7.12
C GLY A 71 0.96 5.88 7.01
N ASP A 72 1.04 5.17 8.12
CA ASP A 72 0.88 3.72 8.18
C ASP A 72 -0.47 3.25 7.58
N ILE A 73 -0.52 2.05 7.00
CA ILE A 73 -1.80 1.41 6.60
C ILE A 73 -2.28 0.52 7.72
N CYS A 74 -3.58 0.56 7.98
CA CYS A 74 -4.30 -0.45 8.75
C CYS A 74 -5.35 -1.12 7.87
N ILE A 75 -5.23 -2.43 7.64
CA ILE A 75 -6.22 -3.25 6.94
C ILE A 75 -6.97 -4.09 7.98
N TYR A 76 -8.26 -3.82 8.18
CA TYR A 76 -9.14 -4.52 9.10
C TYR A 76 -9.95 -5.60 8.40
N GLY A 77 -10.43 -6.59 9.16
CA GLY A 77 -11.22 -7.70 8.61
C GLY A 77 -10.38 -8.71 7.81
N TRP A 78 -9.05 -8.72 8.01
CA TRP A 78 -8.16 -9.57 7.23
C TRP A 78 -8.33 -11.06 7.57
N GLY A 79 -8.61 -11.39 8.83
CA GLY A 79 -8.85 -12.77 9.27
C GLY A 79 -9.92 -13.44 8.42
N ASP A 80 -11.13 -12.89 8.44
CA ASP A 80 -12.27 -13.40 7.67
C ASP A 80 -12.00 -13.40 6.16
N PHE A 81 -11.43 -12.30 5.63
CA PHE A 81 -11.09 -12.20 4.22
C PHE A 81 -10.09 -13.28 3.76
N SER A 82 -9.03 -13.51 4.53
CA SER A 82 -8.00 -14.50 4.21
C SER A 82 -8.52 -15.95 4.28
N LEU A 83 -9.51 -16.22 5.12
CA LEU A 83 -10.19 -17.52 5.18
C LEU A 83 -11.10 -17.75 3.96
N GLN A 84 -11.85 -16.73 3.55
CA GLN A 84 -12.75 -16.81 2.40
C GLN A 84 -11.99 -16.81 1.06
N HIS A 85 -10.88 -16.07 0.99
CA HIS A 85 -10.10 -15.86 -0.23
C HIS A 85 -8.59 -16.01 0.00
N PRO A 86 -8.10 -17.22 0.33
CA PRO A 86 -6.71 -17.44 0.76
C PRO A 86 -5.68 -17.03 -0.30
N MET A 87 -5.87 -17.43 -1.57
CA MET A 87 -4.95 -17.07 -2.65
C MET A 87 -4.96 -15.57 -2.95
N LEU A 88 -6.14 -14.95 -3.02
CA LEU A 88 -6.25 -13.52 -3.30
C LEU A 88 -5.61 -12.68 -2.19
N SER A 89 -5.80 -13.07 -0.93
CA SER A 89 -5.20 -12.35 0.20
C SER A 89 -3.67 -12.32 0.11
N GLN A 90 -3.05 -13.44 -0.28
CA GLN A 90 -1.60 -13.52 -0.50
C GLN A 90 -1.16 -12.69 -1.71
N GLN A 91 -1.92 -12.74 -2.81
CA GLN A 91 -1.65 -11.95 -4.00
C GLN A 91 -1.69 -10.45 -3.71
N ILE A 92 -2.67 -9.98 -2.93
CA ILE A 92 -2.77 -8.57 -2.55
C ILE A 92 -1.59 -8.14 -1.68
N LEU A 93 -1.17 -8.96 -0.70
CA LEU A 93 0.00 -8.62 0.13
C LEU A 93 1.29 -8.59 -0.70
N SER A 94 1.47 -9.56 -1.59
CA SER A 94 2.62 -9.58 -2.52
C SER A 94 2.61 -8.32 -3.37
N LEU A 95 1.48 -8.00 -3.98
CA LEU A 95 1.32 -6.82 -4.83
C LEU A 95 1.67 -5.53 -4.10
N ILE A 96 1.19 -5.34 -2.87
CA ILE A 96 1.50 -4.12 -2.10
C ILE A 96 3.01 -4.03 -1.81
N MET A 97 3.66 -5.17 -1.53
CA MET A 97 5.12 -5.22 -1.34
C MET A 97 5.87 -4.96 -2.64
N ASP A 98 5.45 -5.55 -3.75
CA ASP A 98 6.06 -5.40 -5.05
C ASP A 98 5.93 -3.95 -5.55
N ALA A 99 4.77 -3.32 -5.33
CA ALA A 99 4.55 -1.91 -5.65
C ALA A 99 5.44 -0.98 -4.82
N TYR A 100 5.64 -1.28 -3.53
CA TYR A 100 6.57 -0.54 -2.69
C TYR A 100 8.02 -0.67 -3.17
N ILE A 101 8.47 -1.89 -3.51
CA ILE A 101 9.81 -2.15 -4.05
C ILE A 101 9.99 -1.41 -5.38
N SER A 102 8.99 -1.48 -6.25
CA SER A 102 8.96 -0.75 -7.53
C SER A 102 9.13 0.76 -7.31
N GLY A 103 8.38 1.35 -6.37
CA GLY A 103 8.51 2.78 -6.03
C GLY A 103 9.92 3.17 -5.55
N ILE A 104 10.55 2.33 -4.71
CA ILE A 104 11.95 2.54 -4.28
C ILE A 104 12.89 2.48 -5.48
N SER A 105 12.79 1.43 -6.31
CA SER A 105 13.66 1.24 -7.47
C SER A 105 13.53 2.37 -8.49
N SER A 106 12.31 2.84 -8.76
CA SER A 106 12.06 3.97 -9.65
C SER A 106 12.67 5.26 -9.09
N THR A 107 12.53 5.51 -7.78
CA THR A 107 13.14 6.67 -7.13
C THR A 107 14.67 6.63 -7.21
N LEU A 108 15.29 5.46 -6.99
CA LEU A 108 16.73 5.26 -7.14
C LEU A 108 17.20 5.63 -8.55
N ARG A 109 16.50 5.17 -9.59
CA ARG A 109 16.84 5.48 -10.99
C ARG A 109 16.79 6.97 -11.29
N LEU A 110 15.77 7.67 -10.80
CA LEU A 110 15.68 9.13 -10.98
C LEU A 110 16.85 9.87 -10.31
N ILE A 111 17.36 9.37 -9.18
CA ILE A 111 18.57 9.91 -8.53
C ILE A 111 19.82 9.61 -9.37
N GLU A 112 19.96 8.38 -9.85
CA GLU A 112 21.07 7.97 -10.72
C GLU A 112 21.14 8.80 -12.02
N TRP A 113 19.99 9.17 -12.57
CA TRP A 113 19.89 10.03 -13.76
C TRP A 113 20.08 11.51 -13.47
N GLY A 114 20.08 11.91 -12.20
CA GLY A 114 20.23 13.30 -11.78
C GLY A 114 18.95 14.13 -11.87
N ASP A 115 17.79 13.50 -12.07
CA ASP A 115 16.49 14.17 -12.15
C ASP A 115 16.01 14.67 -10.77
N ILE A 116 16.43 13.99 -9.69
CA ILE A 116 16.08 14.33 -8.31
C ILE A 116 17.30 14.21 -7.38
N ASN A 117 17.35 15.03 -6.32
CA ASN A 117 18.44 14.97 -5.34
C ASN A 117 18.14 13.92 -4.25
N TYR A 118 19.12 13.07 -3.93
CA TYR A 118 19.05 12.08 -2.86
C TYR A 118 18.58 12.68 -1.52
N GLN A 119 19.12 13.84 -1.14
CA GLN A 119 18.82 14.49 0.13
C GLN A 119 17.36 14.97 0.23
N SER A 120 16.71 15.26 -0.90
CA SER A 120 15.31 15.69 -0.94
C SER A 120 14.32 14.55 -1.18
N SER A 121 14.80 13.33 -1.47
CA SER A 121 13.97 12.23 -1.96
C SER A 121 13.27 11.40 -0.88
N ASN A 122 13.51 11.67 0.41
CA ASN A 122 13.11 10.80 1.54
C ASN A 122 13.51 9.31 1.38
N LEU A 123 14.32 8.97 0.37
CA LEU A 123 14.69 7.61 0.03
C LEU A 123 15.46 6.97 1.17
N LEU A 124 16.45 7.69 1.74
CA LEU A 124 17.20 7.21 2.90
C LEU A 124 16.24 6.81 4.03
N SER A 125 15.28 7.67 4.39
CA SER A 125 14.27 7.35 5.41
C SER A 125 13.43 6.15 5.01
N ALA A 126 13.02 6.05 3.75
CA ALA A 126 12.23 4.91 3.29
C ALA A 126 12.99 3.57 3.35
N VAL A 127 14.31 3.55 3.10
CA VAL A 127 15.11 2.32 3.15
C VAL A 127 15.65 2.03 4.57
N THR A 128 15.87 3.06 5.39
CA THR A 128 16.53 2.92 6.71
C THR A 128 15.59 3.13 7.90
N GLU A 129 14.67 4.09 7.85
CA GLU A 129 13.69 4.37 8.89
C GLU A 129 12.40 3.59 8.66
N LYS A 130 12.45 2.25 8.74
CA LYS A 130 11.32 1.27 8.77
C LYS A 130 9.89 1.84 8.60
N LYS A 131 9.59 2.52 7.49
CA LYS A 131 8.29 3.11 7.19
C LYS A 131 8.13 3.13 5.69
N PRO A 132 6.90 2.86 5.21
CA PRO A 132 5.63 2.69 5.94
C PRO A 132 5.45 1.29 6.57
N PHE A 133 4.69 1.23 7.67
CA PHE A 133 4.17 -0.03 8.19
C PHE A 133 2.78 -0.33 7.60
N ILE A 134 2.57 -1.59 7.21
CA ILE A 134 1.27 -2.09 6.80
C ILE A 134 0.81 -3.06 7.88
N TYR A 135 -0.13 -2.62 8.71
CA TYR A 135 -0.74 -3.43 9.75
C TYR A 135 -1.93 -4.19 9.20
N VAL A 136 -1.82 -5.50 9.19
CA VAL A 136 -2.87 -6.43 8.80
C VAL A 136 -3.54 -6.90 10.10
N VAL A 137 -4.76 -6.44 10.32
CA VAL A 137 -5.51 -6.69 11.55
C VAL A 137 -6.33 -7.96 11.40
N ILE A 138 -5.88 -8.99 12.13
CA ILE A 138 -6.52 -10.31 12.24
C ILE A 138 -7.47 -10.39 13.43
#